data_AF-X1Q9I2-F1
#
_entry.id   AF-X1Q9I2-F1
#
_cell.length_a   1.000
_cell.length_b   1.000
_cell.length_c   1.000
_cell.angle_alpha   90.00
_cell.angle_beta   90.00
_cell.angle_gamma   90.00
#
_symmetry.space_group_name_H-M   'P 1'
#
loop_
_entity.id
_entity.type
_entity.pdbx_description
1 polymer ?
#
loop_
_entity_poly.entity_id
_entity_poly.type
_entity_poly.pdbx_seq_one_letter_code
_entity_poly.pdbx_strand_id
1 'polypeptide(L)'
;MKVKVVIILIKKNIKNDKIKNLLSNQKGMALLTTLIFVFILVTFGVALLTMTSNDIKLSALQRDSTEAFYIAEAGIDKALWYLNTPEDNGGEGLDWRTNEYQESYPAVSTNYYQVTVENTAEQDIIKITSRGVVSDGNKVYGSRKIEVKAKKAISPSPGLFYNYTIVTEGDLTFEKSIQIDGDVHSNGNISLVSGDPDITGEATASGASNQL
;
A
#
# COMPACT_ATOMS: atom_id res chain seq x y z
N MET A 1 -34.32 -116.27 10.39
CA MET A 1 -35.10 -115.03 10.50
C MET A 1 -34.28 -114.05 11.35
N LYS A 2 -33.76 -112.96 10.78
CA LYS A 2 -32.87 -111.99 11.45
C LYS A 2 -33.72 -110.91 12.13
N VAL A 3 -33.55 -110.71 13.44
CA VAL A 3 -34.13 -109.55 14.15
C VAL A 3 -33.12 -108.41 14.12
N LYS A 4 -33.53 -107.28 13.55
CA LYS A 4 -32.71 -106.08 13.36
C LYS A 4 -33.01 -105.13 14.51
N VAL A 5 -32.04 -104.88 15.39
CA VAL A 5 -32.16 -103.85 16.44
C VAL A 5 -31.85 -102.51 15.80
N VAL A 6 -32.80 -101.57 15.86
CA VAL A 6 -32.64 -100.20 15.36
C VAL A 6 -32.51 -99.29 16.58
N ILE A 7 -31.35 -98.64 16.72
CA ILE A 7 -31.11 -97.64 17.76
C ILE A 7 -31.39 -96.26 17.15
N ILE A 8 -32.38 -95.56 17.69
CA ILE A 8 -32.72 -94.19 17.28
C ILE A 8 -31.95 -93.22 18.19
N LEU A 9 -30.98 -92.49 17.62
CA LEU A 9 -30.26 -91.42 18.30
C LEU A 9 -31.00 -90.08 18.09
N ILE A 10 -31.66 -89.56 19.13
CA ILE A 10 -32.28 -88.24 19.10
C ILE A 10 -31.21 -87.17 19.33
N LYS A 11 -30.91 -86.37 18.30
CA LYS A 11 -29.98 -85.24 18.38
C LYS A 11 -30.70 -84.03 18.98
N LYS A 12 -30.48 -83.73 20.26
CA LYS A 12 -31.06 -82.57 20.95
C LYS A 12 -30.45 -81.28 20.40
N ASN A 13 -31.25 -80.46 19.73
CA ASN A 13 -30.83 -79.16 19.20
C ASN A 13 -30.88 -78.13 20.34
N ILE A 14 -29.77 -77.91 21.04
CA ILE A 14 -29.66 -76.92 22.13
C ILE A 14 -29.66 -75.54 21.47
N LYS A 15 -30.85 -74.90 21.38
CA LYS A 15 -30.96 -73.52 20.90
C LYS A 15 -30.15 -72.61 21.82
N ASN A 16 -29.28 -71.82 21.19
CA ASN A 16 -28.31 -70.94 21.82
C ASN A 16 -28.95 -69.64 22.35
N ASP A 17 -30.12 -69.76 22.98
CA ASP A 17 -31.01 -68.64 23.33
C ASP A 17 -30.38 -67.70 24.37
N LYS A 18 -29.39 -68.18 25.13
CA LYS A 18 -28.57 -67.35 26.04
C LYS A 18 -27.75 -66.29 25.29
N ILE A 19 -27.18 -66.62 24.12
CA ILE A 19 -26.38 -65.66 23.33
C ILE A 19 -27.31 -64.64 22.64
N LYS A 20 -28.47 -65.08 22.15
CA LYS A 20 -29.50 -64.16 21.62
C LYS A 20 -30.03 -63.20 22.68
N ASN A 21 -30.27 -63.66 23.91
CA ASN A 21 -30.72 -62.79 25.00
C ASN A 21 -29.61 -61.85 25.52
N LEU A 22 -28.33 -62.24 25.45
CA LEU A 22 -27.21 -61.34 25.75
C LEU A 22 -27.09 -60.21 24.72
N LEU A 23 -27.24 -60.51 23.43
CA LEU A 23 -27.20 -59.50 22.36
C LEU A 23 -28.48 -58.65 22.26
N SER A 24 -29.62 -59.16 22.75
CA SER A 24 -30.90 -58.42 22.84
C SER A 24 -31.01 -57.54 24.10
N ASN A 25 -30.03 -57.62 25.00
CA ASN A 25 -30.07 -56.91 26.28
C ASN A 25 -29.62 -55.44 26.11
N GLN A 26 -30.59 -54.52 26.04
CA GLN A 26 -30.33 -53.09 25.82
C GLN A 26 -29.63 -52.35 26.97
N LYS A 27 -29.35 -53.04 28.09
CA LYS A 27 -28.70 -52.46 29.27
C LYS A 27 -27.29 -51.91 29.02
N GLY A 28 -26.62 -52.33 27.93
CA GLY A 28 -25.33 -51.77 27.49
C GLY A 28 -25.43 -50.67 26.42
N MET A 29 -26.60 -50.47 25.80
CA MET A 29 -26.75 -49.49 24.72
C MET A 29 -26.61 -48.05 25.21
N ALA A 30 -27.02 -47.74 26.44
CA ALA A 30 -26.88 -46.40 27.02
C ALA A 30 -25.40 -45.95 27.12
N LEU A 31 -24.49 -46.86 27.44
CA LEU A 31 -23.06 -46.56 27.48
C LEU A 31 -22.50 -46.32 26.07
N LEU A 32 -22.92 -47.13 25.08
CA LEU A 32 -22.46 -46.97 23.71
C LEU A 32 -22.94 -45.66 23.09
N THR A 33 -24.22 -45.30 23.29
CA THR A 33 -24.77 -44.05 22.75
C THR A 33 -24.11 -42.83 23.40
N THR A 34 -23.95 -42.82 24.72
CA THR A 34 -23.25 -41.73 25.42
C THR A 34 -21.80 -41.59 24.95
N LEU A 35 -21.08 -42.69 24.72
CA LEU A 35 -19.72 -42.64 24.20
C LEU A 35 -19.65 -42.04 22.79
N ILE A 36 -20.58 -42.42 21.90
CA ILE A 36 -20.69 -41.82 20.56
C ILE A 36 -21.00 -40.33 20.67
N PHE A 37 -21.94 -39.94 21.52
CA PHE A 37 -22.29 -38.54 21.74
C PHE A 37 -21.11 -37.72 22.28
N VAL A 38 -20.36 -38.25 23.26
CA VAL A 38 -19.16 -37.61 23.79
C VAL A 38 -18.10 -37.47 22.70
N PHE A 39 -17.90 -38.51 21.88
CA PHE A 39 -16.93 -38.45 20.78
C PHE A 39 -17.27 -37.36 19.75
N ILE A 40 -18.55 -37.24 19.41
CA ILE A 40 -19.07 -36.17 18.54
C ILE A 40 -18.83 -34.79 19.19
N LEU A 41 -19.17 -34.63 20.47
CA LEU A 41 -18.96 -33.37 21.20
C LEU A 41 -17.48 -32.97 21.26
N VAL A 42 -16.58 -33.92 21.53
CA VAL A 42 -15.13 -33.66 21.54
C VAL A 42 -14.66 -33.22 20.15
N THR A 43 -15.12 -33.90 19.09
CA THR A 43 -14.77 -33.54 17.71
C THR A 43 -15.23 -32.12 17.38
N PHE A 44 -16.45 -31.75 17.77
CA PHE A 44 -16.96 -30.38 17.63
C PHE A 44 -16.13 -29.37 18.44
N GLY A 45 -15.76 -29.72 19.68
CA GLY A 45 -14.90 -28.88 20.52
C GLY A 45 -13.55 -28.59 19.86
N VAL A 46 -12.89 -29.61 19.32
CA VAL A 46 -11.61 -29.45 18.61
C VAL A 46 -11.78 -28.63 17.34
N ALA A 47 -12.86 -28.83 16.59
CA ALA A 47 -13.15 -28.04 15.40
C ALA A 47 -13.32 -26.54 15.73
N LEU A 48 -14.08 -26.22 16.78
CA LEU A 48 -14.28 -24.84 17.25
C LEU A 48 -12.98 -24.19 17.74
N LEU A 49 -12.14 -24.92 18.48
CA LEU A 49 -10.83 -24.42 18.91
C LEU A 49 -9.91 -24.12 17.72
N THR A 50 -9.95 -24.97 16.69
CA THR A 50 -9.18 -24.78 15.47
C THR A 50 -9.67 -23.56 14.70
N MET A 51 -10.99 -23.41 14.54
CA MET A 51 -11.59 -22.23 13.92
C MET A 51 -11.21 -20.94 14.67
N THR A 52 -11.37 -20.93 16.00
CA THR A 52 -10.99 -19.79 16.85
C THR A 52 -9.52 -19.43 16.69
N SER A 53 -8.64 -20.43 16.65
CA SER A 53 -7.20 -20.20 16.47
C SER A 53 -6.88 -19.60 15.10
N ASN A 54 -7.60 -20.00 14.06
CA ASN A 54 -7.45 -19.42 12.73
C ASN A 54 -8.01 -17.99 12.66
N ASP A 55 -9.14 -17.73 13.31
CA ASP A 55 -9.75 -16.39 13.36
C ASP A 55 -8.83 -15.41 14.10
N ILE A 56 -8.17 -15.84 15.18
CA ILE A 56 -7.17 -15.02 15.89
C ILE A 56 -5.99 -14.68 14.97
N LYS A 57 -5.45 -15.67 14.25
CA LYS A 57 -4.34 -15.45 13.31
C LYS A 57 -4.74 -14.53 12.17
N LEU A 58 -5.91 -14.75 11.59
CA LEU A 58 -6.43 -13.91 10.51
C LEU A 58 -6.66 -12.48 10.99
N SER A 59 -7.21 -12.31 12.20
CA SER A 59 -7.43 -11.00 12.82
C SER A 59 -6.10 -10.27 13.06
N ALA A 60 -5.07 -10.97 13.52
CA ALA A 60 -3.73 -10.39 13.68
C ALA A 60 -3.16 -9.95 12.31
N LEU A 61 -3.22 -10.80 11.29
CA LEU A 61 -2.76 -10.45 9.94
C LEU A 61 -3.51 -9.25 9.35
N GLN A 62 -4.82 -9.16 9.57
CA GLN A 62 -5.64 -8.03 9.14
C GLN A 62 -5.24 -6.74 9.87
N ARG A 63 -5.05 -6.81 11.19
CA ARG A 63 -4.57 -5.68 11.99
C ARG A 63 -3.21 -5.18 11.49
N ASP A 64 -2.23 -6.07 11.38
CA ASP A 64 -0.85 -5.72 10.97
C ASP A 64 -0.82 -5.20 9.52
N SER A 65 -1.68 -5.75 8.66
CA SER A 65 -1.90 -5.26 7.29
C SER A 65 -2.42 -3.84 7.27
N THR A 66 -3.46 -3.55 8.05
CA THR A 66 -4.08 -2.22 8.11
C THR A 66 -3.12 -1.20 8.70
N GLU A 67 -2.38 -1.56 9.74
CA GLU A 67 -1.34 -0.72 10.31
C GLU A 67 -0.22 -0.42 9.30
N ALA A 68 0.28 -1.44 8.59
CA ALA A 68 1.27 -1.25 7.54
C ALA A 68 0.76 -0.36 6.39
N PHE A 69 -0.54 -0.42 6.08
CA PHE A 69 -1.15 0.44 5.08
C PHE A 69 -1.12 1.92 5.52
N TYR A 70 -1.53 2.22 6.76
CA TYR A 70 -1.47 3.59 7.29
C TYR A 70 -0.05 4.13 7.39
N ILE A 71 0.93 3.29 7.74
CA ILE A 71 2.35 3.68 7.73
C ILE A 71 2.80 4.01 6.30
N ALA A 72 2.36 3.23 5.31
CA ALA A 72 2.66 3.51 3.91
C ALA A 72 2.02 4.84 3.45
N GLU A 73 0.78 5.13 3.84
CA GLU A 73 0.12 6.42 3.55
C GLU A 73 0.91 7.59 4.14
N ALA A 74 1.37 7.48 5.39
CA ALA A 74 2.22 8.52 5.99
C ALA A 74 3.50 8.78 5.19
N GLY A 75 4.10 7.73 4.61
CA GLY A 75 5.25 7.88 3.71
C GLY A 75 4.89 8.59 2.39
N ILE A 76 3.71 8.33 1.82
CA ILE A 76 3.22 9.08 0.65
C ILE A 76 3.01 10.55 0.99
N ASP A 77 2.35 10.85 2.11
CA ASP A 77 2.08 12.23 2.54
C ASP A 77 3.38 12.99 2.81
N LYS A 78 4.36 12.34 3.47
CA LYS A 78 5.68 12.92 3.69
C LYS A 78 6.40 13.21 2.37
N ALA A 79 6.35 12.28 1.41
CA ALA A 79 6.95 12.47 0.09
C ALA A 79 6.30 13.64 -0.66
N LEU A 80 4.97 13.73 -0.65
CA LEU A 80 4.23 14.85 -1.23
C LEU A 80 4.57 16.17 -0.54
N TRP A 81 4.74 16.18 0.78
CA TRP A 81 5.16 17.36 1.51
C TRP A 81 6.57 17.81 1.11
N TYR A 82 7.53 16.89 1.02
CA TYR A 82 8.89 17.20 0.56
C TYR A 82 8.90 17.78 -0.85
N LEU A 83 8.11 17.21 -1.76
CA LEU A 83 8.01 17.67 -3.14
C LEU A 83 7.38 19.06 -3.27
N ASN A 84 6.40 19.39 -2.41
CA ASN A 84 5.68 20.66 -2.45
C ASN A 84 6.32 21.77 -1.61
N THR A 85 7.32 21.44 -0.78
CA THR A 85 7.95 22.39 0.14
C THR A 85 9.35 22.75 -0.39
N PRO A 86 9.70 24.05 -0.49
CA PRO A 86 11.05 24.48 -0.82
C PRO A 86 12.09 24.02 0.21
N GLU A 87 13.34 23.83 -0.22
CA GLU A 87 14.46 23.43 0.65
C GLU A 87 14.65 24.37 1.85
N ASP A 88 14.48 25.69 1.65
CA ASP A 88 14.59 26.71 2.71
C ASP A 88 13.61 26.50 3.87
N ASN A 89 12.49 25.81 3.62
CA ASN A 89 11.47 25.49 4.62
C ASN A 89 11.57 24.04 5.14
N GLY A 90 12.69 23.36 4.86
CA GLY A 90 12.93 21.96 5.24
C GLY A 90 12.30 20.92 4.31
N GLY A 91 11.88 21.35 3.12
CA GLY A 91 11.46 20.46 2.04
C GLY A 91 12.62 19.97 1.18
N GLU A 92 12.30 19.34 0.04
CA GLU A 92 13.30 18.86 -0.93
C GLU A 92 13.04 19.39 -2.35
N GLY A 93 11.90 20.07 -2.58
CA GLY A 93 11.52 20.64 -3.87
C GLY A 93 11.04 19.63 -4.92
N LEU A 94 10.53 20.15 -6.05
CA LEU A 94 9.83 19.36 -7.07
C LEU A 94 10.73 18.36 -7.83
N ASP A 95 12.04 18.59 -7.83
CA ASP A 95 13.00 17.77 -8.56
C ASP A 95 13.61 16.65 -7.69
N TRP A 96 13.21 16.57 -6.41
CA TRP A 96 13.65 15.53 -5.49
C TRP A 96 13.29 14.12 -5.96
N ARG A 97 14.28 13.24 -6.00
CA ARG A 97 14.14 11.82 -6.33
C ARG A 97 14.91 10.99 -5.31
N THR A 98 14.37 9.84 -4.96
CA THR A 98 15.01 8.93 -3.99
C THR A 98 14.70 7.49 -4.34
N ASN A 99 15.64 6.60 -4.07
CA ASN A 99 15.44 5.17 -4.24
C ASN A 99 15.08 4.47 -2.93
N GLU A 100 15.41 5.06 -1.78
CA GLU A 100 15.33 4.38 -0.49
C GLU A 100 15.24 5.34 0.72
N TYR A 101 14.40 6.36 0.67
CA TYR A 101 14.17 7.21 1.84
C TYR A 101 13.42 6.42 2.91
N GLN A 102 13.99 6.24 4.09
CA GLN A 102 13.40 5.45 5.16
C GLN A 102 13.30 6.26 6.45
N GLU A 103 12.15 6.19 7.11
CA GLU A 103 11.93 6.84 8.39
C GLU A 103 10.99 6.01 9.26
N SER A 104 11.27 5.99 10.57
CA SER A 104 10.41 5.32 11.55
C SER A 104 9.09 6.06 11.73
N TYR A 105 7.99 5.33 11.69
CA TYR A 105 6.66 5.89 11.88
C TYR A 105 5.71 4.90 12.56
N PRO A 106 5.08 5.28 13.70
CA PRO A 106 5.19 6.54 14.42
C PRO A 106 6.60 6.84 14.94
N ALA A 107 6.87 8.10 15.30
CA ALA A 107 8.20 8.50 15.79
C ALA A 107 8.65 7.59 16.95
N VAL A 108 9.95 7.23 16.95
CA VAL A 108 10.58 6.35 17.96
C VAL A 108 10.04 4.90 17.95
N SER A 109 9.26 4.50 16.93
CA SER A 109 8.87 3.10 16.74
C SER A 109 9.85 2.32 15.88
N THR A 110 9.77 0.99 15.96
CA THR A 110 10.46 0.04 15.07
C THR A 110 9.76 -0.16 13.73
N ASN A 111 8.54 0.37 13.60
CA ASN A 111 7.80 0.43 12.35
C ASN A 111 8.38 1.56 11.49
N TYR A 112 8.32 1.40 10.18
CA TYR A 112 8.88 2.39 9.26
C TYR A 112 8.17 2.36 7.92
N TYR A 113 8.26 3.48 7.19
CA TYR A 113 8.00 3.50 5.77
C TYR A 113 9.30 3.63 4.99
N GLN A 114 9.28 3.13 3.77
CA GLN A 114 10.35 3.29 2.79
C GLN A 114 9.76 3.86 1.51
N VAL A 115 10.24 5.03 1.11
CA VAL A 115 9.75 5.80 -0.02
C VAL A 115 10.77 5.77 -1.17
N THR A 116 10.23 5.57 -2.37
CA THR A 116 10.93 5.69 -3.65
C THR A 116 10.19 6.73 -4.49
N VAL A 117 10.90 7.70 -5.02
CA VAL A 117 10.38 8.72 -5.94
C VAL A 117 11.19 8.69 -7.22
N GLU A 118 10.53 8.36 -8.33
CA GLU A 118 11.17 8.22 -9.63
C GLU A 118 10.36 8.92 -10.74
N ASN A 119 11.05 9.33 -11.80
CA ASN A 119 10.41 9.85 -13.00
C ASN A 119 9.66 8.74 -13.74
N THR A 120 8.59 9.09 -14.43
CA THR A 120 7.94 8.18 -15.38
C THR A 120 8.31 8.51 -16.82
N ALA A 121 7.83 7.71 -17.77
CA ALA A 121 8.01 7.99 -19.20
C ALA A 121 7.21 9.22 -19.68
N GLU A 122 6.19 9.63 -18.91
CA GLU A 122 5.38 10.81 -19.19
C GLU A 122 6.05 12.04 -18.56
N GLN A 123 6.22 13.09 -19.36
CA GLN A 123 6.69 14.39 -18.85
C GLN A 123 5.70 14.88 -17.80
N ASP A 124 6.24 15.47 -16.72
CA ASP A 124 5.50 15.99 -15.57
C ASP A 124 4.76 14.95 -14.71
N ILE A 125 4.89 13.65 -14.95
CA ILE A 125 4.37 12.63 -14.02
C ILE A 125 5.52 11.98 -13.27
N ILE A 126 5.43 12.05 -11.94
CA ILE A 126 6.33 11.35 -11.01
C ILE A 126 5.59 10.20 -10.37
N LYS A 127 6.30 9.11 -10.11
CA LYS A 127 5.79 7.95 -9.40
C LYS A 127 6.40 7.90 -8.01
N ILE A 128 5.53 7.91 -7.01
CA ILE A 128 5.87 7.79 -5.61
C ILE A 128 5.41 6.41 -5.15
N THR A 129 6.35 5.61 -4.66
CA THR A 129 6.07 4.34 -4.02
C THR A 129 6.39 4.47 -2.54
N SER A 130 5.47 4.10 -1.66
CA SER A 130 5.72 3.97 -0.22
C SER A 130 5.44 2.55 0.22
N ARG A 131 6.38 1.96 0.95
CA ARG A 131 6.24 0.65 1.59
C ARG A 131 6.25 0.82 3.11
N GLY A 132 5.08 0.65 3.74
CA GLY A 132 4.94 0.62 5.19
C GLY A 132 5.20 -0.77 5.74
N VAL A 133 5.92 -0.84 6.86
CA VAL A 133 6.38 -2.08 7.49
C VAL A 133 6.11 -2.04 8.99
N VAL A 134 5.42 -3.06 9.48
CA VAL A 134 5.20 -3.33 10.91
C VAL A 134 6.21 -4.36 11.37
N SER A 135 7.08 -3.99 12.30
CA SER A 135 8.23 -4.79 12.74
C SER A 135 8.54 -4.52 14.21
N ASP A 136 9.08 -5.51 14.93
CA ASP A 136 9.67 -5.32 16.27
C ASP A 136 11.19 -5.03 16.20
N GLY A 137 11.72 -4.77 14.99
CA GLY A 137 13.13 -4.58 14.71
C GLY A 137 13.87 -5.86 14.33
N ASN A 138 13.36 -7.03 14.72
CA ASN A 138 13.95 -8.33 14.38
C ASN A 138 13.10 -9.11 13.36
N LYS A 139 11.78 -8.91 13.39
CA LYS A 139 10.80 -9.64 12.59
C LYS A 139 9.75 -8.69 12.02
N VAL A 140 9.47 -8.85 10.73
CA VAL A 140 8.36 -8.19 10.06
C VAL A 140 7.07 -8.98 10.27
N TYR A 141 6.04 -8.32 10.76
CA TYR A 141 4.69 -8.87 10.96
C TYR A 141 3.76 -8.56 9.79
N GLY A 142 3.89 -7.34 9.23
CA GLY A 142 3.07 -6.88 8.13
C GLY A 142 3.84 -5.92 7.22
N SER A 143 3.51 -5.95 5.93
CA SER A 143 3.95 -4.89 5.01
C SER A 143 2.90 -4.62 3.93
N ARG A 144 2.81 -3.36 3.53
CA ARG A 144 1.94 -2.88 2.46
C ARG A 144 2.69 -1.87 1.61
N LYS A 145 2.43 -1.92 0.29
CA LYS A 145 3.01 -1.01 -0.69
C LYS A 145 1.89 -0.22 -1.34
N ILE A 146 2.04 1.10 -1.36
CA ILE A 146 1.15 2.04 -2.03
C ILE A 146 1.97 2.71 -3.14
N GLU A 147 1.35 2.85 -4.31
CA GLU A 147 1.93 3.56 -5.44
C GLU A 147 0.97 4.68 -5.84
N VAL A 148 1.52 5.89 -5.99
CA VAL A 148 0.81 7.09 -6.41
C VAL A 148 1.55 7.71 -7.58
N LYS A 149 0.81 8.08 -8.62
CA LYS A 149 1.31 8.93 -9.70
C LYS A 149 0.88 10.36 -9.43
N ALA A 150 1.83 11.24 -9.17
CA ALA A 150 1.57 12.66 -8.99
C ALA A 150 1.94 13.42 -10.26
N LYS A 151 1.12 14.40 -10.64
CA LYS A 151 1.39 15.29 -11.77
C LYS A 151 2.01 16.58 -11.25
N LYS A 152 3.22 16.91 -11.72
CA LYS A 152 3.86 18.22 -11.53
C LYS A 152 2.99 19.25 -12.24
N ALA A 153 2.43 20.16 -11.46
CA ALA A 153 1.70 21.30 -11.97
C ALA A 153 1.98 22.47 -11.05
N ILE A 154 2.24 23.63 -11.64
CA ILE A 154 2.25 24.89 -10.93
C ILE A 154 0.80 25.33 -10.78
N SER A 155 0.31 25.42 -9.54
CA SER A 155 -0.97 26.09 -9.30
C SER A 155 -0.75 27.59 -9.48
N PRO A 156 -1.53 28.28 -10.33
CA PRO A 156 -1.43 29.72 -10.46
C PRO A 156 -1.74 30.37 -9.11
N SER A 157 -0.70 30.88 -8.45
CA SER A 157 -0.83 31.68 -7.23
C SER A 157 -1.04 33.14 -7.63
N PRO A 158 -1.88 33.91 -6.91
CA PRO A 158 -2.02 35.36 -7.09
C PRO A 158 -0.73 36.18 -6.90
N GLY A 159 0.42 35.53 -6.69
CA GLY A 159 1.74 36.14 -6.59
C GLY A 159 2.80 35.59 -7.55
N LEU A 160 2.42 34.81 -8.58
CA LEU A 160 3.31 34.54 -9.72
C LEU A 160 3.39 35.82 -10.57
N PHE A 161 4.03 36.85 -10.01
CA PHE A 161 4.40 38.03 -10.74
C PHE A 161 5.60 37.65 -11.61
N TYR A 162 5.40 37.66 -12.92
CA TYR A 162 6.53 37.92 -13.81
C TYR A 162 7.10 39.26 -13.35
N ASN A 163 8.30 39.26 -12.77
CA ASN A 163 8.98 40.49 -12.38
C ASN A 163 9.59 41.13 -13.63
N TYR A 164 8.74 41.42 -14.62
CA TYR A 164 9.12 42.07 -15.86
C TYR A 164 8.09 43.16 -16.15
N THR A 165 8.58 44.36 -16.39
CA THR A 165 7.77 45.50 -16.85
C THR A 165 7.26 45.24 -18.27
N ILE A 166 8.04 44.50 -19.09
CA ILE A 166 7.66 44.07 -20.43
C ILE A 166 8.03 42.59 -20.62
N VAL A 167 7.05 41.78 -21.01
CA VAL A 167 7.27 40.39 -21.43
C VAL A 167 6.62 40.15 -22.79
N THR A 168 7.37 39.58 -23.74
CA THR A 168 6.88 39.21 -25.07
C THR A 168 7.17 37.76 -25.40
N GLU A 169 6.21 37.08 -26.03
CA GLU A 169 6.39 35.69 -26.49
C GLU A 169 7.25 35.60 -27.77
N GLY A 170 7.34 36.68 -28.54
CA GLY A 170 8.15 36.77 -29.76
C GLY A 170 9.17 37.90 -29.69
N ASP A 171 9.69 38.31 -30.85
CA ASP A 171 10.70 39.37 -30.96
C ASP A 171 10.19 40.71 -30.40
N LEU A 172 11.08 41.41 -29.68
CA LEU A 172 10.87 42.76 -29.16
C LEU A 172 11.78 43.73 -29.91
N THR A 173 11.18 44.75 -30.53
CA THR A 173 11.91 45.76 -31.31
C THR A 173 11.73 47.13 -30.70
N PHE A 174 12.82 47.76 -30.28
CA PHE A 174 12.85 49.16 -29.88
C PHE A 174 13.12 50.03 -31.10
N GLU A 175 12.10 50.73 -31.58
CA GLU A 175 12.23 51.62 -32.74
C GLU A 175 12.89 52.96 -32.41
N LYS A 176 12.73 53.43 -31.16
CA LYS A 176 13.20 54.72 -30.64
C LYS A 176 13.60 54.59 -29.18
N SER A 177 14.26 55.62 -28.64
CA SER A 177 14.50 55.75 -27.19
C SER A 177 13.18 55.75 -26.40
N ILE A 178 13.15 54.91 -25.38
CA ILE A 178 12.09 54.80 -24.37
C ILE A 178 12.76 54.64 -23.01
N GLN A 179 12.15 55.19 -21.97
CA GLN A 179 12.55 54.94 -20.59
C GLN A 179 11.68 53.81 -20.03
N ILE A 180 12.32 52.77 -19.51
CA ILE A 180 11.66 51.59 -18.94
C ILE A 180 12.15 51.44 -17.52
N ASP A 181 11.23 51.52 -16.57
CA ASP A 181 11.52 51.25 -15.17
C ASP A 181 11.22 49.77 -14.85
N GLY A 182 12.26 48.96 -14.71
CA GLY A 182 12.19 47.52 -14.42
C GLY A 182 12.70 46.60 -15.54
N ASP A 183 12.62 45.29 -15.28
CA ASP A 183 13.21 44.25 -16.15
C ASP A 183 12.39 44.02 -17.42
N VAL A 184 13.06 43.62 -18.49
CA VAL A 184 12.47 43.33 -19.81
C VAL A 184 12.86 41.91 -20.25
N HIS A 185 11.87 41.12 -20.67
CA HIS A 185 12.10 39.78 -21.21
C HIS A 185 11.44 39.55 -22.57
N SER A 186 12.17 38.93 -23.49
CA SER A 186 11.66 38.47 -24.79
C SER A 186 11.97 36.98 -24.98
N ASN A 187 10.95 36.18 -25.27
CA ASN A 187 11.12 34.79 -25.70
C ASN A 187 11.69 34.69 -27.13
N GLY A 188 11.67 35.79 -27.90
CA GLY A 188 12.38 35.95 -29.16
C GLY A 188 13.67 36.78 -29.03
N ASN A 189 14.03 37.48 -30.08
CA ASN A 189 15.16 38.42 -30.10
C ASN A 189 14.78 39.75 -29.43
N ILE A 190 15.79 40.49 -28.95
CA ILE A 190 15.67 41.91 -28.64
C ILE A 190 16.50 42.69 -29.65
N SER A 191 15.85 43.57 -30.40
CA SER A 191 16.46 44.36 -31.48
C SER A 191 16.29 45.87 -31.23
N LEU A 192 17.32 46.64 -31.53
CA LEU A 192 17.32 48.10 -31.45
C LEU A 192 17.49 48.69 -32.86
N VAL A 193 16.47 49.40 -33.36
CA VAL A 193 16.51 50.00 -34.71
C VAL A 193 17.17 51.38 -34.67
N SER A 194 16.77 52.22 -33.72
CA SER A 194 17.35 53.54 -33.51
C SER A 194 17.10 54.06 -32.10
N GLY A 195 17.99 54.92 -31.59
CA GLY A 195 17.94 55.44 -30.23
C GLY A 195 18.73 54.60 -29.23
N ASP A 196 18.65 55.00 -27.97
CA ASP A 196 19.25 54.34 -26.81
C ASP A 196 18.15 54.23 -25.74
N PRO A 197 17.61 53.02 -25.47
CA PRO A 197 16.58 52.84 -24.45
C PRO A 197 17.22 52.88 -23.06
N ASP A 198 16.64 53.65 -22.16
CA ASP A 198 17.08 53.77 -20.77
C ASP A 198 16.31 52.76 -19.92
N ILE A 199 16.93 51.61 -19.64
CA ILE A 199 16.33 50.52 -18.87
C ILE A 199 16.98 50.49 -17.48
N THR A 200 16.18 50.68 -16.44
CA THR A 200 16.68 50.64 -15.06
C THR A 200 16.92 49.22 -14.55
N GLY A 201 16.29 48.21 -15.19
CA GLY A 201 16.43 46.77 -14.89
C GLY A 201 17.23 45.98 -15.94
N GLU A 202 17.15 44.65 -15.87
CA GLU A 202 17.85 43.75 -16.80
C GLU A 202 17.04 43.46 -18.07
N ALA A 203 17.70 43.44 -19.22
CA ALA A 203 17.12 43.02 -20.50
C ALA A 203 17.60 41.61 -20.88
N THR A 204 16.67 40.66 -20.97
CA THR A 204 16.98 39.25 -21.26
C THR A 204 16.23 38.74 -22.49
N ALA A 205 16.92 37.99 -23.35
CA ALA A 205 16.36 37.41 -24.57
C ALA A 205 16.65 35.91 -24.63
N SER A 206 15.66 35.13 -25.07
CA SER A 206 15.82 33.69 -25.36
C SER A 206 16.09 33.41 -26.85
N GLY A 207 16.00 34.44 -27.70
CA GLY A 207 16.42 34.43 -29.10
C GLY A 207 17.94 34.44 -29.31
N ALA A 208 18.36 34.43 -30.57
CA ALA A 208 19.77 34.41 -30.95
C ALA A 208 20.50 35.75 -30.76
N SER A 209 19.76 36.86 -30.60
CA SER A 209 20.34 38.19 -30.39
C SER A 209 19.68 38.95 -29.24
N ASN A 210 20.52 39.52 -28.37
CA ASN A 210 20.18 40.57 -27.42
C ASN A 210 21.06 41.79 -27.71
N GLN A 211 20.46 42.89 -28.15
CA GLN A 211 21.17 44.11 -28.56
C GLN A 211 21.15 45.22 -27.49
N LEU A 212 20.81 44.87 -26.25
CA LEU A 212 20.78 45.75 -25.08
C LEU A 212 21.80 45.30 -24.03
#